data_AF-A0A7W7EZT0-F1
#
_entry.id   AF-A0A7W7EZT0-F1
#
_cell.length_a   1.000
_cell.length_b   1.000
_cell.length_c   1.000
_cell.angle_alpha   90.00
_cell.angle_beta   90.00
_cell.angle_gamma   90.00
#
_symmetry.space_group_name_H-M   'P 1'
#
loop_
_entity.id
_entity.type
_entity.pdbx_description
1 polymer ?
#
loop_
_entity_poly.entity_id
_entity_poly.type
_entity_poly.pdbx_seq_one_letter_code
_entity_poly.pdbx_strand_id
1 'polypeptide(L)' 'MREVLDVSERRVCRVLGQHRSTQRKVPCGADDEEALTDDIVALARQYGRYGYRRVTALLHAAGWSVNHMA' A
#
# COMPACT_ATOMS: atom_id res chain seq x y z
N MET A 1 -7.97 -3.89 -11.93
CA MET A 1 -8.61 -4.12 -13.24
C MET A 1 -8.38 -5.58 -13.62
N ARG A 2 -9.41 -6.43 -13.68
CA ARG A 2 -9.27 -7.82 -14.15
C ARG A 2 -9.67 -7.85 -15.62
N GLU A 3 -8.70 -7.98 -16.51
CA GLU A 3 -8.97 -8.25 -17.91
C GLU A 3 -9.41 -9.71 -18.07
N VAL A 4 -10.49 -9.94 -18.80
CA VAL A 4 -10.93 -11.30 -19.15
C VAL A 4 -10.06 -11.78 -20.30
N LEU A 5 -8.93 -12.41 -19.96
CA LEU A 5 -8.10 -13.11 -20.92
C LEU A 5 -8.85 -14.38 -21.38
N ASP A 6 -8.74 -14.75 -22.67
CA ASP A 6 -9.28 -16.00 -23.25
C ASP A 6 -8.58 -17.27 -22.72
N VAL A 7 -7.79 -17.12 -21.65
CA VAL A 7 -7.02 -18.17 -20.99
C VAL A 7 -7.35 -18.20 -19.50
N SER A 8 -7.47 -19.41 -18.95
CA SER A 8 -7.78 -19.57 -17.53
C SER A 8 -6.74 -18.89 -16.63
N GLU A 9 -7.21 -18.25 -15.55
CA GLU A 9 -6.39 -17.67 -14.49
C GLU A 9 -5.27 -18.63 -14.01
N ARG A 10 -5.57 -19.94 -13.97
CA ARG A 10 -4.58 -20.99 -13.61
C ARG A 10 -3.37 -21.00 -14.55
N ARG A 11 -3.62 -20.90 -15.86
CA ARG A 11 -2.58 -20.93 -16.91
C ARG A 11 -1.75 -19.65 -16.83
N VAL A 12 -2.39 -18.51 -16.67
CA VAL A 12 -1.73 -17.20 -16.53
C VAL A 12 -0.81 -17.17 -15.30
N CYS A 13 -1.31 -17.55 -14.12
CA CYS A 13 -0.52 -17.58 -12.89
C CYS A 13 0.70 -18.51 -12.99
N ARG A 14 0.55 -19.68 -13.64
CA ARG A 14 1.66 -20.62 -13.86
C ARG A 14 2.74 -20.03 -14.78
N VAL A 15 2.34 -19.36 -15.87
CA VAL A 15 3.26 -18.73 -16.83
C VAL A 15 3.99 -17.55 -16.19
N LEU A 16 3.29 -16.72 -15.42
CA LEU A 16 3.88 -15.58 -14.71
C LEU A 16 4.72 -15.98 -13.49
N GLY A 17 4.69 -17.26 -13.09
CA GLY A 17 5.35 -17.73 -11.86
C GLY A 17 4.76 -17.14 -10.58
N GLN A 18 3.60 -16.49 -10.64
CA GLN A 18 2.96 -15.86 -9.49
C GLN A 18 1.90 -16.77 -8.86
N HIS A 19 1.83 -16.78 -7.53
CA HIS A 19 0.82 -17.56 -6.83
C HIS A 19 -0.57 -16.98 -7.08
N ARG A 20 -1.57 -17.85 -7.28
CA ARG A 20 -2.94 -17.42 -7.57
C ARG A 20 -3.55 -16.59 -6.44
N SER A 21 -3.18 -16.81 -5.18
CA SER A 21 -3.70 -15.99 -4.08
C SER A 21 -3.29 -14.52 -4.22
N THR A 22 -2.07 -14.25 -4.71
CA THR A 22 -1.57 -12.90 -4.95
C THR A 22 -2.37 -12.20 -6.04
N GLN A 23 -2.67 -12.90 -7.13
CA GLN A 23 -3.51 -12.39 -8.23
C GLN A 23 -4.99 -12.23 -7.84
N ARG A 24 -5.45 -13.02 -6.88
CA ARG A 24 -6.83 -12.94 -6.37
C ARG A 24 -7.04 -11.85 -5.35
N LYS A 25 -6.01 -11.51 -4.57
CA LYS A 25 -6.07 -10.42 -3.60
C LYS A 25 -6.33 -9.14 -4.38
N VAL A 26 -7.54 -8.62 -4.24
CA VAL A 26 -7.89 -7.31 -4.76
C VAL A 26 -7.12 -6.31 -3.91
N PRO A 27 -6.28 -5.44 -4.50
CA PRO A 27 -5.70 -4.34 -3.75
C PRO A 27 -6.87 -3.52 -3.20
N CYS A 28 -7.04 -3.53 -1.88
CA CYS A 28 -7.88 -2.58 -1.19
C CYS A 28 -6.91 -1.54 -0.65
N GLY A 29 -6.88 -0.36 -1.27
CA GLY A 29 -6.32 0.80 -0.59
C GLY A 29 -7.12 1.01 0.69
N ALA A 30 -6.46 1.44 1.76
CA ALA A 30 -7.19 1.84 2.94
C ALA A 30 -7.92 3.15 2.63
N ASP A 31 -9.14 3.33 3.14
CA ASP A 31 -9.95 4.54 2.86
C ASP A 31 -9.24 5.84 3.29
N ASP A 32 -8.24 5.72 4.16
CA ASP A 32 -7.45 6.78 4.75
C ASP A 32 -6.06 6.96 4.10
N GLU A 33 -5.76 6.28 2.98
CA GLU A 33 -4.46 6.33 2.30
C GLU A 33 -4.11 7.74 1.77
N GLU A 34 -5.11 8.48 1.27
CA GLU A 34 -4.93 9.87 0.83
C GLU A 34 -4.63 10.80 2.01
N ALA A 35 -5.41 10.69 3.08
CA ALA A 35 -5.20 11.46 4.30
C ALA A 35 -3.85 11.14 4.98
N LEU A 36 -3.41 9.89 4.93
CA LEU A 36 -2.08 9.48 5.40
C LEU A 36 -0.97 10.14 4.58
N THR A 37 -1.15 10.23 3.26
CA THR A 37 -0.18 10.86 2.37
C THR A 37 -0.06 12.36 2.65
N ASP A 38 -1.19 13.03 2.87
CA ASP A 38 -1.20 14.46 3.22
C ASP A 38 -0.48 14.73 4.54
N ASP A 39 -0.69 13.90 5.56
CA ASP A 39 -0.01 14.01 6.85
C ASP A 39 1.50 13.74 6.73
N ILE A 40 1.92 12.76 5.92
CA ILE A 40 3.33 12.52 5.60
C ILE A 40 3.95 13.77 4.97
N VAL A 41 3.28 14.38 3.99
CA VAL A 41 3.76 15.59 3.30
C VAL A 41 3.84 16.77 4.25
N ALA A 42 2.83 16.96 5.10
CA ALA A 42 2.81 18.03 6.11
C ALA A 42 3.98 17.89 7.09
N LEU A 43 4.20 16.69 7.64
CA LEU A 43 5.30 16.41 8.55
C LEU A 43 6.67 16.57 7.89
N ALA A 44 6.83 16.13 6.64
CA ALA A 44 8.08 16.29 5.91
C ALA A 44 8.38 17.78 5.60
N ARG A 45 7.36 18.57 5.29
CA ARG A 45 7.49 20.02 5.09
C ARG A 45 7.83 20.75 6.39
N GLN A 46 7.18 20.39 7.49
CA GLN A 46 7.40 21.01 8.80
C GLN A 46 8.77 20.62 9.39
N TYR A 47 9.17 19.36 9.20
CA TYR A 47 10.38 18.79 9.77
C TYR A 47 11.33 18.27 8.67
N GLY A 48 11.77 19.14 7.76
CA GLY A 48 12.59 18.74 6.60
C GLY A 48 13.92 18.02 6.88
N ARG A 49 14.42 18.03 8.14
CA ARG A 49 15.60 17.25 8.56
C ARG A 49 15.25 15.85 9.09
N TYR A 50 13.96 15.54 9.25
CA TYR A 50 13.53 14.29 9.82
C TYR A 50 13.49 13.25 8.71
N GLY A 51 14.27 12.18 8.89
CA GLY A 51 14.17 10.99 8.05
C GLY A 51 12.90 10.19 8.37
N TYR A 52 12.59 9.23 7.50
CA TYR A 52 11.35 8.45 7.56
C TYR A 52 11.05 7.88 8.95
N ARG A 53 12.05 7.41 9.71
CA ARG A 53 11.86 6.84 11.06
C ARG A 53 11.20 7.82 12.05
N ARG A 54 11.55 9.11 12.00
CA ARG A 54 10.94 10.12 12.88
C ARG A 54 9.55 10.50 12.41
N VAL A 55 9.35 10.61 11.10
CA VAL A 55 8.03 10.83 10.51
C VAL A 55 7.08 9.69 10.87
N THR A 56 7.52 8.43 10.76
CA THR A 56 6.77 7.24 11.19
C THR A 56 6.38 7.30 12.67
N ALA A 57 7.29 7.74 13.56
CA ALA A 57 6.97 7.88 14.98
C ALA A 57 5.89 8.94 15.24
N LEU A 58 5.94 10.07 14.51
CA LEU A 58 4.92 11.12 14.60
C LEU A 58 3.57 10.65 14.07
N LEU A 59 3.56 9.89 12.98
CA LEU A 59 2.35 9.29 12.42
C LEU A 59 1.70 8.33 13.42
N HIS A 60 2.48 7.43 14.04
CA HIS A 60 1.95 6.56 15.09
C HIS A 60 1.41 7.35 16.29
N ALA A 61 2.08 8.43 16.70
CA ALA A 61 1.60 9.29 17.78
C ALA A 61 0.30 10.04 17.42
N ALA A 62 0.11 10.35 16.14
CA ALA A 62 -1.14 10.90 15.59
C ALA A 62 -2.24 9.84 15.38
N GLY A 63 -1.98 8.57 15.71
CA GLY A 63 -2.96 7.49 15.62
C GLY A 63 -2.94 6.73 14.29
N TRP A 64 -2.00 7.05 13.40
CA TRP A 64 -1.89 6.34 12.13
C TRP A 64 -1.37 4.92 12.30
N SER A 65 -2.05 4.00 11.62
CA SER A 65 -1.67 2.60 11.48
C SER A 65 -0.80 2.41 10.22
N VAL A 66 0.44 2.90 10.27
CA VAL A 66 1.38 2.80 9.12
C VAL A 66 2.10 1.44 9.09
N ASN A 67 2.42 0.96 7.88
CA ASN A 67 3.05 -0.35 7.65
C ASN A 67 2.20 -1.56 8.12
N HIS A 68 0.88 -1.44 8.03
CA HIS A 68 -0.01 -2.58 8.20
C HIS A 68 -0.35 -3.17 6.83
N MET A 69 -0.12 -4.47 6.65
CA MET A 69 -0.63 -5.19 5.50
C MET A 69 -2.13 -5.46 5.71
N ALA A 70 -2.99 -4.61 5.14
CA ALA A 70 -4.39 -4.93 4.90
C ALA A 70 -4.51 -6.08 3.87
#